data_AF-A0A938I9L2-F1
#
_entry.id   AF-A0A938I9L2-F1
#
_cell.length_a   1.000
_cell.length_b   1.000
_cell.length_c   1.000
_cell.angle_alpha   90.00
_cell.angle_beta   90.00
_cell.angle_gamma   90.00
#
_symmetry.space_group_name_H-M   'P 1'
#
loop_
_entity.id
_entity.type
_entity.pdbx_description
1 polymer ?
#
loop_
_entity_poly.entity_id
_entity_poly.type
_entity_poly.pdbx_seq_one_letter_code
_entity_poly.pdbx_strand_id
1 'polypeptide(L)'
;MRSTSAGRRIPMWLKVLYTAFVCVLVPVYWRDYGLTNFLYFCDVAVFFTLAAVWSESSLLASMPAVGILAPQLLWMVDFLGGCVGLSLTGMTAYMFDERIPIFTRGLSLFHFWLPILIVWLVWRLRYDSRAFRNWAVLALGLILMCYFGMPAPPAPAENPNLPVNINYVYGLSSDRPQTWMPPLIYLGLMIVIFPLAIFLPTHLVLQKLFGHRCDAIRSA
;
A
#
# COMPACT_ATOMS: atom_id res chain seq x y z
N MET A 1 8.21 -35.59 15.23
CA MET A 1 8.85 -34.36 15.74
C MET A 1 7.84 -33.22 15.69
N ARG A 2 7.40 -32.72 16.85
CA ARG A 2 6.53 -31.53 16.93
C ARG A 2 7.36 -30.32 16.51
N SER A 3 7.13 -29.80 15.31
CA SER A 3 7.61 -28.46 14.95
C SER A 3 7.01 -27.49 15.97
N THR A 4 7.86 -26.85 16.76
CA THR A 4 7.47 -25.91 17.81
C THR A 4 6.70 -24.73 17.21
N SER A 5 5.37 -24.77 17.33
CA SER A 5 4.45 -23.73 16.86
C SER A 5 4.69 -22.35 17.49
N ALA A 6 5.43 -22.29 18.60
CA ALA A 6 5.81 -21.06 19.30
C ALA A 6 6.59 -20.06 18.43
N GLY A 7 7.33 -20.56 17.42
CA GLY A 7 8.02 -19.70 16.47
C GLY A 7 7.06 -18.94 15.55
N ARG A 8 5.96 -19.52 15.09
CA ARG A 8 5.21 -18.91 13.97
C ARG A 8 4.17 -17.87 14.39
N ARG A 9 3.85 -17.78 15.68
CA ARG A 9 2.82 -16.86 16.19
C ARG A 9 3.31 -15.42 16.19
N ILE A 10 2.40 -14.51 15.88
CA ILE A 10 2.65 -13.08 15.96
C ILE A 10 2.51 -12.65 17.43
N PRO A 11 3.50 -11.94 18.01
CA PRO A 11 3.48 -11.63 19.43
C PRO A 11 2.34 -10.66 19.76
N MET A 12 1.74 -10.84 20.93
CA MET A 12 0.55 -10.08 21.34
C MET A 12 0.78 -8.56 21.39
N TRP A 13 1.96 -8.13 21.85
CA TRP A 13 2.30 -6.70 21.92
C TRP A 13 2.20 -6.03 20.54
N LEU A 14 2.59 -6.72 19.47
CA LEU A 14 2.49 -6.19 18.11
C LEU A 14 1.04 -6.06 17.68
N LYS A 15 0.20 -7.06 18.00
CA LYS A 15 -1.24 -7.01 17.71
C LYS A 15 -1.89 -5.80 18.37
N VAL A 16 -1.59 -5.57 19.65
CA VAL A 16 -2.11 -4.43 20.42
C VAL A 16 -1.62 -3.10 19.87
N LEU A 17 -0.30 -2.93 19.67
CA LEU A 17 0.27 -1.67 19.17
C LEU A 17 -0.25 -1.33 17.77
N TYR A 18 -0.31 -2.32 16.87
CA TYR A 18 -0.80 -2.09 15.51
C TYR A 18 -2.30 -1.75 15.50
N THR A 19 -3.10 -2.41 16.36
CA THR A 19 -4.53 -2.08 16.52
C THR A 19 -4.70 -0.66 17.07
N ALA A 20 -3.92 -0.29 18.09
CA ALA A 20 -3.96 1.07 18.65
C ALA A 20 -3.59 2.13 17.59
N PHE A 21 -2.57 1.87 16.76
CA PHE A 21 -2.24 2.72 15.62
C PHE A 21 -3.42 2.89 14.67
N VAL A 22 -4.09 1.80 14.26
CA VAL A 22 -5.25 1.89 13.35
C VAL A 22 -6.41 2.64 14.01
N CYS A 23 -6.69 2.41 15.29
CA CYS A 23 -7.72 3.12 16.05
C CYS A 23 -7.47 4.63 16.17
N VAL A 24 -6.22 5.07 16.07
CA VAL A 24 -5.87 6.50 16.02
C VAL A 24 -5.89 7.02 14.58
N LEU A 25 -5.31 6.28 13.63
CA LEU A 25 -5.22 6.68 12.23
C LEU A 25 -6.60 6.90 11.61
N VAL A 26 -7.50 5.94 11.76
CA VAL A 26 -8.82 5.98 11.10
C VAL A 26 -9.64 7.24 11.45
N PRO A 27 -9.89 7.59 12.72
CA PRO A 27 -10.66 8.78 13.04
C PRO A 27 -9.96 10.08 12.63
N VAL A 28 -8.63 10.14 12.73
CA VAL A 28 -7.86 11.34 12.35
C VAL A 28 -7.91 11.55 10.84
N TYR A 29 -7.66 10.50 10.06
CA TYR A 29 -7.72 10.56 8.60
C TYR A 29 -9.13 10.83 8.09
N TRP A 30 -10.15 10.23 8.71
CA TRP A 30 -11.53 10.57 8.35
C TRP A 30 -11.79 12.06 8.59
N ARG A 31 -11.42 12.60 9.75
CA ARG A 31 -11.61 14.02 10.02
C ARG A 31 -10.87 14.94 9.03
N ASP A 32 -9.62 14.61 8.69
CA ASP A 32 -8.74 15.53 7.95
C ASP A 32 -8.77 15.36 6.42
N TYR A 33 -9.01 14.14 5.94
CA TYR A 33 -9.06 13.80 4.51
C TYR A 33 -10.44 13.33 4.06
N GLY A 34 -11.26 12.80 4.98
CA GLY A 34 -12.55 12.18 4.63
C GLY A 34 -12.44 10.67 4.37
N LEU A 35 -13.60 10.02 4.25
CA LEU A 35 -13.68 8.55 4.12
C LEU A 35 -13.07 8.01 2.83
N THR A 36 -13.06 8.81 1.76
CA THR A 36 -12.53 8.39 0.45
C THR A 36 -11.02 8.15 0.48
N ASN A 37 -10.30 8.69 1.48
CA ASN A 37 -8.87 8.43 1.65
C ASN A 37 -8.56 6.94 1.77
N PHE A 38 -9.44 6.17 2.42
CA PHE A 38 -9.22 4.75 2.64
C PHE A 38 -9.31 3.89 1.37
N LEU A 39 -9.53 4.50 0.20
CA LEU A 39 -9.46 3.86 -1.11
C LEU A 39 -8.03 3.77 -1.68
N TYR A 40 -7.07 4.50 -1.12
CA TYR A 40 -5.68 4.33 -1.50
C TYR A 40 -5.19 2.91 -1.21
N PHE A 41 -4.37 2.35 -2.09
CA PHE A 41 -3.78 1.03 -1.89
C PHE A 41 -3.00 0.92 -0.57
N CYS A 42 -2.33 1.99 -0.13
CA CYS A 42 -1.59 2.03 1.13
C CYS A 42 -2.53 1.95 2.35
N ASP A 43 -3.66 2.66 2.34
CA ASP A 43 -4.67 2.57 3.39
C ASP A 43 -5.38 1.21 3.41
N VAL A 44 -5.72 0.64 2.25
CA VAL A 44 -6.24 -0.73 2.15
C VAL A 44 -5.22 -1.72 2.72
N ALA A 45 -3.92 -1.52 2.47
CA ALA A 45 -2.87 -2.35 3.04
C ALA A 45 -2.78 -2.24 4.58
N VAL A 46 -3.10 -1.09 5.18
CA VAL A 46 -3.19 -0.94 6.65
C VAL A 46 -4.24 -1.90 7.22
N PHE A 47 -5.42 -1.98 6.61
CA PHE A 47 -6.50 -2.87 7.07
C PHE A 47 -6.20 -4.34 6.81
N PHE A 48 -5.64 -4.68 5.64
CA PHE A 48 -5.20 -6.05 5.36
C PHE A 48 -4.14 -6.51 6.35
N THR A 49 -3.19 -5.64 6.71
CA THR A 49 -2.17 -5.94 7.69
C THR A 49 -2.77 -6.12 9.10
N LEU A 50 -3.78 -5.33 9.48
CA LEU A 50 -4.50 -5.53 10.75
C LEU A 50 -5.13 -6.92 10.80
N ALA A 51 -5.87 -7.28 9.74
CA ALA A 51 -6.52 -8.57 9.63
C ALA A 51 -5.49 -9.71 9.63
N ALA A 52 -4.36 -9.55 8.94
CA ALA A 52 -3.27 -10.52 8.88
C ALA A 52 -2.60 -10.73 10.25
N VAL A 53 -2.36 -9.67 11.01
CA VAL A 53 -1.72 -9.72 12.33
C VAL A 53 -2.59 -10.49 13.34
N TRP A 54 -3.91 -10.33 13.28
CA TRP A 54 -4.83 -11.03 14.17
C TRP A 54 -5.11 -12.47 13.74
N SER A 55 -5.40 -12.68 12.45
CA SER A 55 -5.70 -14.01 11.89
C SER A 55 -4.47 -14.88 11.64
N GLU A 56 -3.28 -14.28 11.65
CA GLU A 56 -2.01 -14.91 11.25
C GLU A 56 -2.07 -15.52 9.84
N SER A 57 -2.86 -14.90 8.95
CA SER A 57 -3.06 -15.35 7.57
C SER A 57 -1.92 -14.92 6.66
N SER A 58 -1.19 -15.91 6.11
CA SER A 58 -0.14 -15.69 5.10
C SER A 58 -0.66 -14.94 3.88
N LEU A 59 -1.88 -15.24 3.44
CA LEU A 59 -2.50 -14.60 2.29
C LEU A 59 -2.77 -13.12 2.54
N LEU A 60 -3.36 -12.78 3.68
CA LEU A 60 -3.68 -11.38 4.02
C LEU A 60 -2.42 -10.54 4.25
N ALA A 61 -1.32 -11.15 4.70
CA ALA A 61 -0.01 -10.48 4.76
C ALA A 61 0.63 -10.34 3.36
N SER A 62 0.51 -11.36 2.52
CA SER A 62 1.17 -11.41 1.20
C SER A 62 0.50 -10.50 0.16
N MET A 63 -0.82 -10.29 0.26
CA MET A 63 -1.58 -9.40 -0.63
C MET A 63 -1.04 -7.95 -0.65
N PRO A 64 -0.99 -7.22 0.47
CA PRO A 64 -0.40 -5.89 0.50
C PRO A 64 1.10 -5.92 0.19
N ALA A 65 1.82 -7.01 0.49
CA ALA A 65 3.23 -7.14 0.11
C ALA A 65 3.43 -7.06 -1.42
N VAL A 66 2.57 -7.73 -2.19
CA VAL A 66 2.58 -7.61 -3.66
C VAL A 66 2.21 -6.20 -4.11
N GLY A 67 1.22 -5.62 -3.45
CA GLY A 67 0.59 -4.40 -3.89
C GLY A 67 1.40 -3.14 -3.68
N ILE A 68 2.00 -3.01 -2.50
CA ILE A 68 2.53 -1.73 -2.04
C ILE A 68 4.04 -1.70 -1.87
N LEU A 69 4.77 -2.81 -1.79
CA LEU A 69 6.20 -2.73 -1.49
C LEU A 69 7.00 -1.88 -2.48
N ALA A 70 6.80 -2.08 -3.78
CA ALA A 70 7.49 -1.30 -4.82
C ALA A 70 7.16 0.22 -4.76
N PRO A 71 5.88 0.66 -4.83
CA PRO A 71 5.57 2.10 -4.72
C PRO A 71 5.98 2.67 -3.36
N GLN A 72 5.99 1.85 -2.31
CA GLN A 72 6.36 2.31 -0.98
C GLN A 72 7.87 2.50 -0.81
N LEU A 73 8.70 1.72 -1.52
CA LEU A 73 10.14 1.99 -1.65
C LEU A 73 10.39 3.31 -2.39
N LEU A 74 9.65 3.57 -3.49
CA LEU A 74 9.72 4.85 -4.19
C LEU A 74 9.34 6.01 -3.26
N TRP A 75 8.26 5.84 -2.49
CA TRP A 75 7.83 6.82 -1.49
C TRP A 75 8.93 7.09 -0.45
N MET A 76 9.61 6.06 0.07
CA MET A 76 10.71 6.25 1.04
C MET A 76 11.86 7.08 0.44
N VAL A 77 12.25 6.78 -0.80
CA VAL A 77 13.33 7.50 -1.49
C VAL A 77 12.92 8.96 -1.78
N ASP A 78 11.69 9.17 -2.23
CA ASP A 78 11.13 10.52 -2.46
C ASP A 78 11.05 11.33 -1.16
N PHE A 79 10.60 10.72 -0.06
CA PHE A 79 10.49 11.37 1.25
C PHE A 79 11.86 11.78 1.79
N LEU A 80 12.85 10.87 1.74
CA LEU A 80 14.22 11.16 2.18
C LEU A 80 14.87 12.26 1.31
N GLY A 81 14.59 12.27 0.00
CA GLY A 81 14.95 13.37 -0.89
C GLY A 81 14.32 14.70 -0.45
N GLY A 82 13.02 14.70 -0.16
CA GLY A 82 12.30 15.87 0.32
C GLY A 82 12.86 16.44 1.62
N CYS A 83 13.29 15.59 2.55
CA CYS A 83 13.94 16.02 3.80
C CYS A 83 15.23 16.82 3.59
N VAL A 84 15.90 16.65 2.44
CA VAL A 84 17.12 17.40 2.07
C VAL A 84 16.87 18.41 0.94
N GLY A 85 15.60 18.72 0.64
CA GLY A 85 15.20 19.72 -0.37
C GLY A 85 15.22 19.24 -1.82
N LEU A 86 15.30 17.93 -2.07
CA LEU A 86 15.19 17.33 -3.40
C LEU A 86 13.74 16.95 -3.71
N SER A 87 13.30 17.17 -4.95
CA SER A 87 12.00 16.70 -5.45
C SER A 87 12.24 15.69 -6.57
N LEU A 88 12.01 14.41 -6.31
CA LEU A 88 12.25 13.34 -7.28
C LEU A 88 11.00 13.07 -8.13
N THR A 89 9.87 12.81 -7.47
CA THR A 89 8.58 12.51 -8.09
C THR A 89 7.47 13.45 -7.63
N GLY A 90 7.61 14.04 -6.44
CA GLY A 90 6.59 14.87 -5.81
C GLY A 90 5.49 14.08 -5.08
N MET A 91 5.54 12.75 -5.07
CA MET A 91 4.58 11.88 -4.37
C MET A 91 4.50 12.18 -2.87
N THR A 92 5.58 12.66 -2.28
CA THR A 92 5.68 12.97 -0.84
C THR A 92 5.56 14.46 -0.53
N ALA A 93 5.25 15.31 -1.51
CA ALA A 93 5.14 16.76 -1.31
C ALA A 93 4.14 17.13 -0.19
N TYR A 94 3.05 16.37 -0.06
CA TYR A 94 2.06 16.56 1.00
C TYR A 94 2.64 16.40 2.42
N MET A 95 3.72 15.65 2.60
CA MET A 95 4.41 15.50 3.89
C MET A 95 5.07 16.80 4.36
N PHE A 96 5.26 17.76 3.45
CA PHE A 96 5.87 19.06 3.73
C PHE A 96 4.86 20.20 3.63
N ASP A 97 3.58 19.89 3.38
CA ASP A 97 2.50 20.89 3.30
C ASP A 97 2.00 21.28 4.71
N GLU A 98 2.20 22.54 5.08
CA GLU A 98 1.76 23.09 6.37
C GLU A 98 0.24 23.18 6.53
N ARG A 99 -0.51 23.10 5.42
CA ARG A 99 -1.99 23.04 5.45
C ARG A 99 -2.51 21.71 5.99
N ILE A 100 -1.67 20.67 5.98
CA ILE A 100 -1.99 19.37 6.59
C ILE A 100 -1.43 19.34 8.01
N PRO A 101 -2.26 19.05 9.03
CA PRO A 101 -1.80 19.02 10.41
C PRO A 101 -0.57 18.10 10.59
N ILE A 102 0.41 18.56 11.37
CA ILE A 102 1.67 17.82 11.58
C ILE A 102 1.43 16.41 12.12
N PHE A 103 0.39 16.23 12.95
CA PHE A 103 0.01 14.93 13.48
C PHE A 103 -0.49 13.99 12.37
N THR A 104 -1.30 14.49 11.45
CA THR A 104 -1.82 13.74 10.29
C THR A 104 -0.70 13.32 9.36
N ARG A 105 0.24 14.23 9.07
CA ARG A 105 1.48 13.91 8.33
C ARG A 105 2.33 12.89 9.07
N GLY A 106 2.44 13.00 10.39
CA GLY A 106 3.15 12.04 11.24
C GLY A 106 2.53 10.64 11.16
N LEU A 107 1.19 10.53 11.14
CA LEU A 107 0.51 9.26 10.93
C LEU A 107 0.79 8.67 9.54
N SER A 108 0.94 9.52 8.51
CA SER A 108 1.35 9.10 7.16
C SER A 108 2.76 8.49 7.11
N LEU A 109 3.58 8.59 8.16
CA LEU A 109 4.85 7.85 8.23
C LEU A 109 4.68 6.33 8.30
N PHE A 110 3.46 5.79 8.36
CA PHE A 110 3.23 4.37 8.08
C PHE A 110 3.74 3.96 6.71
N HIS A 111 3.76 4.89 5.76
CA HIS A 111 4.41 4.72 4.46
C HIS A 111 5.90 4.33 4.60
N PHE A 112 6.55 4.59 5.74
CA PHE A 112 7.92 4.18 6.00
C PHE A 112 8.00 2.81 6.71
N TRP A 113 7.31 2.65 7.85
CA TRP A 113 7.49 1.45 8.69
C TRP A 113 6.60 0.26 8.31
N LEU A 114 5.45 0.49 7.66
CA LEU A 114 4.49 -0.57 7.31
C LEU A 114 5.09 -1.60 6.32
N PRO A 115 5.82 -1.23 5.25
CA PRO A 115 6.50 -2.19 4.37
C PRO A 115 7.44 -3.12 5.10
N ILE A 116 8.20 -2.58 6.06
CA ILE A 116 9.17 -3.34 6.84
C ILE A 116 8.42 -4.38 7.68
N LEU A 117 7.32 -3.96 8.32
CA LEU A 117 6.42 -4.85 9.04
C LEU A 117 5.81 -5.93 8.12
N ILE A 118 5.33 -5.56 6.94
CA ILE A 118 4.74 -6.49 5.96
C ILE A 118 5.78 -7.52 5.50
N VAL A 119 7.01 -7.11 5.18
CA VAL A 119 8.09 -8.05 4.83
C VAL A 119 8.37 -9.00 5.98
N TRP A 120 8.44 -8.50 7.22
CA TRP A 120 8.60 -9.35 8.40
C TRP A 120 7.44 -10.33 8.58
N LEU A 121 6.19 -9.90 8.37
CA LEU A 121 4.99 -10.77 8.42
C LEU A 121 5.05 -11.85 7.34
N VAL A 122 5.41 -11.50 6.10
CA VAL A 122 5.57 -12.45 5.00
C VAL A 122 6.68 -13.44 5.29
N TRP A 123 7.81 -12.99 5.85
CA TRP A 123 8.88 -13.88 6.28
C TRP A 123 8.40 -14.85 7.38
N ARG A 124 7.64 -14.36 8.36
CA ARG A 124 7.15 -15.16 9.50
C ARG A 124 6.06 -16.16 9.12
N LEU A 125 5.07 -15.70 8.36
CA LEU A 125 3.87 -16.46 7.97
C LEU A 125 4.08 -17.24 6.67
N ARG A 126 5.18 -17.00 5.96
CA ARG A 126 5.49 -17.45 4.59
C ARG A 126 4.67 -16.73 3.53
N TYR A 127 5.27 -16.59 2.35
CA TYR A 127 4.60 -15.99 1.21
C TYR A 127 3.55 -16.92 0.60
N ASP A 128 2.38 -16.38 0.32
CA ASP A 128 1.29 -17.08 -0.38
C ASP A 128 1.19 -16.60 -1.83
N SER A 129 1.42 -17.50 -2.78
CA SER A 129 1.42 -17.17 -4.21
C SER A 129 0.07 -16.69 -4.74
N ARG A 130 -1.04 -17.01 -4.05
CA ARG A 130 -2.39 -16.53 -4.42
C ARG A 130 -2.53 -15.03 -4.23
N ALA A 131 -1.61 -14.40 -3.48
CA ALA A 131 -1.60 -12.96 -3.24
C ALA A 131 -1.57 -12.14 -4.52
N PHE A 132 -0.83 -12.57 -5.55
CA PHE A 132 -0.75 -11.83 -6.81
C PHE A 132 -2.12 -11.70 -7.48
N ARG A 133 -2.80 -12.83 -7.70
CA ARG A 133 -4.13 -12.82 -8.32
C ARG A 133 -5.14 -12.05 -7.47
N ASN A 134 -5.15 -12.30 -6.17
CA ASN A 134 -6.14 -11.69 -5.28
C ASN A 134 -5.93 -10.18 -5.13
N TRP A 135 -4.68 -9.72 -5.06
CA TRP A 135 -4.38 -8.29 -5.04
C TRP A 135 -4.68 -7.65 -6.39
N ALA A 136 -4.36 -8.29 -7.51
CA ALA A 136 -4.68 -7.75 -8.84
C ALA A 136 -6.19 -7.56 -9.05
N VAL A 137 -7.02 -8.51 -8.60
CA VAL A 137 -8.48 -8.39 -8.66
C VAL A 137 -8.99 -7.26 -7.75
N LEU A 138 -8.47 -7.17 -6.53
CA LEU A 138 -8.82 -6.08 -5.60
C LEU A 138 -8.42 -4.71 -6.18
N ALA A 139 -7.19 -4.59 -6.69
CA ALA A 139 -6.66 -3.38 -7.28
C ALA A 139 -7.46 -2.95 -8.50
N LEU A 140 -7.89 -3.89 -9.36
CA LEU A 140 -8.79 -3.60 -10.48
C LEU A 140 -10.10 -2.97 -9.97
N GLY A 141 -10.75 -3.58 -8.97
CA GLY A 141 -11.98 -3.04 -8.39
C GLY A 141 -11.81 -1.64 -7.82
N LEU A 142 -10.71 -1.40 -7.09
CA LEU A 142 -10.38 -0.10 -6.52
C LEU A 142 -10.06 0.94 -7.59
N ILE A 143 -9.31 0.60 -8.63
CA ILE A 143 -9.00 1.49 -9.76
C ILE A 143 -10.28 1.93 -10.46
N LEU A 144 -11.19 1.00 -10.78
CA LEU A 144 -12.46 1.32 -11.40
C LEU A 144 -13.34 2.18 -10.48
N MET A 145 -13.41 1.84 -9.19
CA MET A 145 -14.15 2.63 -8.20
C MET A 145 -13.60 4.05 -8.08
N CYS A 146 -12.27 4.21 -8.04
CA CYS A 146 -11.64 5.53 -7.96
C CYS A 146 -11.89 6.34 -9.23
N TYR A 147 -11.77 5.73 -10.41
CA TYR A 147 -11.97 6.45 -11.66
C TYR A 147 -13.43 6.88 -11.86
N PHE A 148 -14.41 6.01 -11.58
CA PHE A 148 -15.83 6.32 -11.83
C PHE A 148 -16.53 7.00 -10.64
N GLY A 149 -16.01 6.85 -9.43
CA GLY A 149 -16.65 7.32 -8.20
C GLY A 149 -15.96 8.47 -7.49
N MET A 150 -14.68 8.75 -7.78
CA MET A 150 -13.89 9.74 -7.04
C MET A 150 -13.48 10.94 -7.92
N PRO A 151 -13.31 12.13 -7.32
CA PRO A 151 -12.97 13.34 -8.06
C PRO A 151 -11.60 13.27 -8.73
N ALA A 152 -11.54 13.81 -9.94
CA ALA A 152 -10.28 14.14 -10.60
C ALA A 152 -9.55 15.29 -9.86
N PRO A 153 -8.23 15.40 -9.98
CA PRO A 153 -7.50 16.55 -9.45
C PRO A 153 -7.84 17.83 -10.26
N PRO A 154 -7.66 19.03 -9.69
CA PRO A 154 -7.19 19.32 -8.32
C PRO A 154 -8.29 19.17 -7.26
N ALA A 155 -7.88 19.15 -5.98
CA ALA A 155 -8.82 19.23 -4.88
C ALA A 155 -9.62 20.55 -4.91
N PRO A 156 -10.91 20.55 -4.51
CA PRO A 156 -11.71 21.77 -4.43
C PRO A 156 -11.12 22.78 -3.45
N ALA A 157 -11.28 24.08 -3.73
CA ALA A 157 -10.70 25.14 -2.90
C ALA A 157 -11.27 25.15 -1.47
N GLU A 158 -12.54 24.78 -1.33
CA GLU A 158 -13.27 24.67 -0.07
C GLU A 158 -12.88 23.43 0.76
N ASN A 159 -12.26 22.43 0.13
CA ASN A 159 -11.77 21.23 0.79
C ASN A 159 -10.42 20.78 0.16
N PRO A 160 -9.33 21.52 0.42
CA PRO A 160 -8.05 21.31 -0.24
C PRO A 160 -7.39 19.96 0.10
N ASN A 161 -7.82 19.32 1.18
CA ASN A 161 -7.30 18.04 1.65
C ASN A 161 -8.12 16.84 1.14
N LEU A 162 -9.19 17.08 0.37
CA LEU A 162 -9.99 16.01 -0.22
C LEU A 162 -9.10 15.14 -1.13
N PRO A 163 -9.07 13.81 -0.91
CA PRO A 163 -8.39 12.89 -1.81
C PRO A 163 -8.96 12.98 -3.23
N VAL A 164 -8.11 13.44 -4.14
CA VAL A 164 -8.32 13.45 -5.58
C VAL A 164 -7.27 12.58 -6.24
N ASN A 165 -7.52 12.14 -7.47
CA ASN A 165 -6.58 11.31 -8.21
C ASN A 165 -6.11 10.04 -7.45
N ILE A 166 -7.02 9.44 -6.70
CA ILE A 166 -6.70 8.30 -5.84
C ILE A 166 -6.14 7.16 -6.69
N ASN A 167 -5.00 6.60 -6.27
CA ASN A 167 -4.24 5.58 -7.00
C ASN A 167 -3.82 6.01 -8.43
N TYR A 168 -3.63 7.31 -8.66
CA TYR A 168 -3.13 7.90 -9.92
C TYR A 168 -3.95 7.59 -11.17
N VAL A 169 -5.27 7.36 -11.01
CA VAL A 169 -6.18 6.97 -12.10
C VAL A 169 -6.42 8.07 -13.16
N TYR A 170 -6.04 9.32 -12.89
CA TYR A 170 -6.12 10.45 -13.82
C TYR A 170 -4.77 10.95 -14.34
N GLY A 171 -3.63 10.43 -13.88
CA GLY A 171 -2.30 10.92 -14.25
C GLY A 171 -1.34 10.91 -13.05
N LEU A 172 -0.06 11.20 -13.29
CA LEU A 172 0.96 11.23 -12.23
C LEU A 172 0.99 12.55 -11.42
N SER A 173 0.29 13.60 -11.89
CA SER A 173 0.25 14.89 -11.21
C SER A 173 -0.86 14.92 -10.13
N SER A 174 -0.57 15.56 -9.00
CA SER A 174 -1.55 15.88 -7.96
C SER A 174 -2.49 17.01 -8.34
N ASP A 175 -2.12 17.83 -9.33
CA ASP A 175 -2.75 19.14 -9.55
C ASP A 175 -3.68 19.14 -10.77
N ARG A 176 -3.46 18.22 -11.71
CA ARG A 176 -4.26 18.11 -12.95
C ARG A 176 -4.23 16.71 -13.54
N PRO A 177 -5.31 16.30 -14.24
CA PRO A 177 -5.31 15.10 -15.04
C PRO A 177 -4.27 15.19 -16.16
N GLN A 178 -3.80 14.03 -16.62
CA GLN A 178 -3.03 13.94 -17.85
C GLN A 178 -3.88 14.39 -19.06
N THR A 179 -3.27 15.05 -20.03
CA THR A 179 -3.94 15.56 -21.25
C THR A 179 -3.34 15.02 -22.55
N TRP A 180 -2.33 14.16 -22.47
CA TRP A 180 -1.57 13.68 -23.63
C TRP A 180 -2.19 12.44 -24.29
N MET A 181 -3.19 11.81 -23.66
CA MET A 181 -3.98 10.73 -24.25
C MET A 181 -5.44 10.71 -23.76
N PRO A 182 -6.34 9.98 -24.43
CA PRO A 182 -7.71 9.79 -23.97
C PRO A 182 -7.78 9.17 -22.56
N PRO A 183 -8.62 9.68 -21.63
CA PRO A 183 -8.68 9.22 -20.24
C PRO A 183 -8.93 7.72 -20.05
N LEU A 184 -9.83 7.12 -20.85
CA LEU A 184 -10.11 5.68 -20.78
C LEU A 184 -8.94 4.82 -21.28
N ILE A 185 -8.12 5.34 -22.19
CA ILE A 185 -6.90 4.66 -22.62
C ILE A 185 -5.88 4.69 -21.47
N TYR A 186 -5.74 5.82 -20.79
CA TYR A 186 -4.88 5.91 -19.60
C TYR A 186 -5.32 4.94 -18.50
N LEU A 187 -6.63 4.88 -18.22
CA LEU A 187 -7.20 3.91 -17.28
C LEU A 187 -6.90 2.46 -17.69
N GLY A 188 -7.12 2.12 -18.97
CA GLY A 188 -6.79 0.80 -19.53
C GLY A 188 -5.31 0.45 -19.38
N LEU A 189 -4.42 1.43 -19.60
CA LEU A 189 -2.98 1.25 -19.37
C LEU A 189 -2.67 1.02 -17.90
N MET A 190 -3.28 1.74 -16.96
CA MET A 190 -3.11 1.50 -15.52
C MET A 190 -3.52 0.08 -15.13
N ILE A 191 -4.66 -0.40 -15.62
CA ILE A 191 -5.17 -1.76 -15.37
C ILE A 191 -4.17 -2.84 -15.83
N VAL A 192 -3.35 -2.56 -16.85
CA VAL A 192 -2.32 -3.48 -17.36
C VAL A 192 -0.96 -3.27 -16.67
N ILE A 193 -0.54 -2.02 -16.52
CA ILE A 193 0.78 -1.65 -15.98
C ILE A 193 0.90 -2.03 -14.51
N PHE A 194 -0.13 -1.81 -13.68
CA PHE A 194 -0.07 -2.18 -12.27
C PHE A 194 0.22 -3.69 -12.08
N PRO A 195 -0.55 -4.62 -12.66
CA PRO A 195 -0.23 -6.04 -12.59
C PRO A 195 1.12 -6.42 -13.17
N LEU A 196 1.47 -5.93 -14.37
CA LEU A 196 2.63 -6.43 -15.10
C LEU A 196 3.97 -5.79 -14.67
N ALA A 197 3.97 -4.50 -14.35
CA ALA A 197 5.18 -3.75 -14.03
C ALA A 197 5.41 -3.56 -12.53
N ILE A 198 4.36 -3.61 -11.70
CA ILE A 198 4.47 -3.42 -10.25
C ILE A 198 4.25 -4.75 -9.53
N PHE A 199 3.09 -5.38 -9.69
CA PHE A 199 2.70 -6.53 -8.87
C PHE A 199 3.44 -7.80 -9.25
N LEU A 200 3.59 -8.11 -10.54
CA LEU A 200 4.24 -9.34 -11.00
C LEU A 200 5.73 -9.38 -10.61
N PRO A 201 6.56 -8.34 -10.85
CA PRO A 201 7.95 -8.36 -10.42
C PRO A 201 8.07 -8.49 -8.90
N THR A 202 7.24 -7.77 -8.14
CA THR A 202 7.20 -7.88 -6.67
C THR A 202 6.82 -9.30 -6.23
N HIS A 203 5.80 -9.90 -6.85
CA HIS A 203 5.39 -11.28 -6.61
C HIS A 203 6.53 -12.27 -6.84
N LEU A 204 7.25 -12.17 -7.96
CA LEU A 204 8.36 -13.07 -8.29
C LEU A 204 9.51 -12.95 -7.29
N VAL A 205 9.84 -11.72 -6.87
CA VAL A 205 10.85 -11.49 -5.83
C VAL A 205 10.41 -12.10 -4.49
N LEU A 206 9.18 -11.84 -4.05
CA LEU A 206 8.64 -12.39 -2.80
C LEU A 206 8.57 -13.92 -2.83
N GLN A 207 8.16 -14.51 -3.96
CA GLN A 207 8.12 -15.95 -4.15
C GLN A 207 9.51 -16.58 -4.06
N LYS A 208 10.52 -15.95 -4.68
CA LYS A 208 11.91 -16.42 -4.62
C LYS A 208 12.51 -16.33 -3.22
N LEU A 209 12.21 -15.26 -2.48
CA LEU A 209 12.79 -15.01 -1.15
C LEU A 209 12.06 -15.75 -0.02
N PHE A 210 10.73 -15.84 -0.09
CA PHE A 210 9.88 -16.27 1.03
C PHE A 210 8.89 -17.38 0.68
N GLY A 211 8.85 -17.81 -0.58
CA GLY A 211 8.05 -18.94 -1.01
C GLY A 211 8.56 -20.26 -0.42
N HIS A 212 7.70 -21.28 -0.45
CA HIS A 212 8.11 -22.63 -0.12
C HIS A 212 9.10 -23.13 -1.17
N ARG A 213 10.37 -23.33 -0.77
CA ARG A 213 11.18 -24.32 -1.46
C ARG A 213 10.57 -25.66 -1.10
N CYS A 214 9.96 -26.35 -2.06
CA CYS A 214 9.90 -27.80 -1.96
C CYS A 214 11.36 -28.24 -1.82
N ASP A 215 11.72 -28.86 -0.71
CA ASP A 215 12.95 -29.63 -0.57
C ASP A 215 12.82 -30.87 -1.48
N ALA A 216 12.78 -30.66 -2.79
CA ALA A 216 12.98 -31.70 -3.78
C ALA A 216 14.48 -31.95 -3.88
N ILE A 217 15.05 -32.61 -2.87
CA ILE A 217 16.27 -33.44 -2.86
C ILE A 217 16.31 -34.08 -1.45
N ARG A 218 15.53 -35.14 -1.20
CA ARG A 218 15.77 -36.14 -0.13
C ARG A 218 15.08 -37.48 -0.43
N SER A 219 15.26 -37.95 -1.67
CA SER A 219 15.00 -39.34 -2.04
C SER A 219 15.61 -39.60 -3.42
N ALA A 220 16.93 -39.72 -3.45
CA ALA A 220 17.67 -40.46 -4.46
C ALA A 220 18.69 -41.33 -3.71
#